data_AF-A0A0C9SER8-F1
#
_entry.id   AF-A0A0C9SER8-F1
#
_cell.length_a   1.000
_cell.length_b   1.000
_cell.length_c   1.000
_cell.angle_alpha   90.00
_cell.angle_beta   90.00
_cell.angle_gamma   90.00
#
_symmetry.space_group_name_H-M   'P 1'
#
loop_
_entity.id
_entity.type
_entity.pdbx_description
1 polymer ?
#
loop_
_entity_poly.entity_id
_entity_poly.type
_entity_poly.pdbx_seq_one_letter_code
_entity_poly.pdbx_strand_id
1 'polypeptide(L)'
;MRAFVASLCALVAFATVICDIQEHGHSYLTRNVTVENGACIFERNALPDGETKALHDPCVIATCYAARREVDATLCRNFGVDPGCRFHWRNDGVYPQCCPTQVCDGTD
;
A
#
# COMPACT_ATOMS: atom_id res chain seq x y z
N MET A 1 34.32 32.99 8.31
CA MET A 1 33.35 32.51 9.31
C MET A 1 31.90 32.58 8.84
N ARG A 2 31.39 33.71 8.31
CA ARG A 2 29.98 33.84 7.87
C ARG A 2 29.55 32.92 6.70
N ALA A 3 30.41 32.70 5.71
CA ALA A 3 30.10 31.84 4.56
C ALA A 3 30.01 30.34 4.93
N PHE A 4 30.79 29.90 5.91
CA PHE A 4 30.76 28.51 6.38
C PHE A 4 29.46 28.19 7.15
N VAL A 5 28.95 29.16 7.92
CA VAL A 5 27.69 29.01 8.67
C VAL A 5 26.49 28.90 7.72
N ALA A 6 26.47 29.70 6.65
CA ALA A 6 25.40 29.63 5.64
C ALA A 6 25.36 28.28 4.90
N SER A 7 26.53 27.71 4.59
CA SER A 7 26.65 26.40 3.93
C SER A 7 26.20 25.25 4.83
N LEU A 8 26.47 25.33 6.13
CA LEU A 8 26.01 24.36 7.13
C LEU A 8 24.49 24.42 7.33
N CYS A 9 23.90 25.62 7.36
CA CYS A 9 22.44 25.78 7.46
C CYS A 9 21.69 25.22 6.25
N ALA A 10 22.24 25.39 5.04
CA ALA A 10 21.64 24.81 3.83
C ALA A 10 21.62 23.28 3.88
N LEU A 11 22.72 22.63 4.28
CA LEU A 11 22.81 21.17 4.39
C LEU A 11 21.83 20.58 5.41
N VAL A 12 21.61 21.26 6.55
CA VAL A 12 20.66 20.82 7.58
C VAL A 12 19.22 20.92 7.08
N ALA A 13 18.87 21.98 6.33
CA ALA A 13 17.53 22.11 5.75
C ALA A 13 17.24 21.07 4.67
N PHE A 14 18.24 20.64 3.90
CA PHE A 14 18.07 19.55 2.92
C PHE A 14 17.89 18.18 3.60
N ALA A 15 18.53 17.93 4.74
CA ALA A 15 18.42 16.66 5.46
C ALA A 15 17.04 16.42 6.10
N THR A 16 16.30 17.48 6.45
CA THR A 16 14.95 17.36 7.06
C THR A 16 13.83 17.16 6.04
N VAL A 17 14.08 17.33 4.74
CA VAL A 17 13.06 17.16 3.68
C VAL A 17 13.01 15.72 3.15
N ILE A 18 13.99 14.90 3.52
CA ILE A 18 14.06 13.49 3.12
C ILE A 18 13.46 12.67 4.26
N CYS A 19 12.44 11.87 3.94
CA CYS A 19 11.85 10.82 4.78
C CYS A 19 10.58 11.19 5.57
N ASP A 20 9.58 11.75 4.89
CA ASP A 20 8.21 11.24 5.06
C ASP A 20 7.98 10.15 3.99
N ILE A 21 8.77 9.06 4.06
CA ILE A 21 8.44 7.84 3.33
C ILE A 21 7.29 7.22 4.12
N GLN A 22 6.08 7.67 3.81
CA GLN A 22 4.88 7.10 4.38
C GLN A 22 4.81 5.65 3.88
N GLU A 23 5.21 4.68 4.72
CA GLU A 23 5.20 3.26 4.35
C GLU A 23 3.82 2.86 3.82
N HIS A 24 3.71 2.75 2.49
CA HIS A 24 2.54 2.21 1.85
C HIS A 24 2.56 0.69 2.02
N GLY A 25 1.40 0.04 1.88
CA GLY A 25 1.34 -1.42 1.91
C GLY A 25 2.33 -2.02 0.91
N HIS A 26 2.88 -3.19 1.22
CA HIS A 26 3.83 -3.83 0.29
C HIS A 26 3.12 -4.23 -0.99
N SER A 27 3.70 -3.88 -2.13
CA SER A 27 3.23 -4.31 -3.45
C SER A 27 3.97 -5.56 -3.91
N TYR A 28 3.28 -6.44 -4.63
CA TYR A 28 3.85 -7.63 -5.26
C TYR A 28 3.28 -7.81 -6.66
N LEU A 29 4.10 -8.37 -7.54
CA LEU A 29 3.76 -8.59 -8.94
C LEU A 29 3.49 -10.09 -9.18
N THR A 30 2.26 -10.40 -9.58
CA THR A 30 1.89 -11.75 -10.03
C THR A 30 2.05 -11.84 -11.54
N ARG A 31 2.96 -12.70 -12.01
CA ARG A 31 3.24 -12.91 -13.43
C ARG A 31 2.49 -14.12 -13.97
N ASN A 32 2.36 -14.19 -15.29
CA ASN A 32 1.73 -15.30 -16.02
C ASN A 32 0.27 -15.52 -15.64
N VAL A 33 -0.47 -14.45 -15.31
CA VAL A 33 -1.90 -14.58 -15.03
C VAL A 33 -2.66 -15.02 -16.28
N THR A 34 -3.80 -15.66 -16.06
CA THR A 34 -4.75 -15.98 -17.13
C THR A 34 -5.41 -14.69 -17.62
N VAL A 35 -5.56 -14.53 -18.93
CA VAL A 35 -6.26 -13.39 -19.53
C VAL A 35 -7.44 -13.92 -20.32
N GLU A 36 -8.64 -13.47 -19.98
CA GLU A 36 -9.89 -13.85 -20.64
C GLU A 36 -10.63 -12.58 -21.05
N ASN A 37 -11.02 -12.48 -22.32
CA ASN A 37 -11.73 -11.31 -22.88
C ASN A 37 -11.03 -9.97 -22.59
N GLY A 38 -9.71 -9.95 -22.53
CA GLY A 38 -8.92 -8.75 -22.22
C GLY A 38 -8.85 -8.38 -20.73
N ALA A 39 -9.41 -9.20 -19.83
CA ALA A 39 -9.30 -9.03 -18.38
C ALA A 39 -8.32 -10.05 -17.78
N CYS A 40 -7.55 -9.65 -16.77
CA CYS A 40 -6.75 -10.57 -15.96
C CYS A 40 -7.66 -11.35 -15.00
N ILE A 41 -7.47 -12.66 -14.90
CA ILE A 41 -8.09 -13.50 -13.88
C ILE A 41 -7.08 -13.68 -12.75
N PHE A 42 -7.37 -13.05 -11.61
CA PHE A 42 -6.52 -13.03 -10.42
C PHE A 42 -7.29 -13.47 -9.19
N GLU A 43 -6.92 -14.60 -8.59
CA GLU A 43 -7.57 -15.14 -7.39
C GLU A 43 -9.12 -15.18 -7.51
N ARG A 44 -9.63 -15.67 -8.64
CA ARG A 44 -11.08 -15.72 -9.00
C ARG A 44 -11.72 -14.35 -9.29
N ASN A 45 -10.96 -13.26 -9.30
CA ASN A 45 -11.44 -11.93 -9.67
C ASN A 45 -11.09 -11.61 -11.12
N ALA A 46 -12.06 -11.11 -11.88
CA ALA A 46 -11.83 -10.51 -13.18
C ALA A 46 -11.46 -9.03 -13.03
N LEU A 47 -10.27 -8.67 -13.51
CA LEU A 47 -9.71 -7.33 -13.48
C LEU A 47 -9.59 -6.81 -14.93
N PRO A 48 -10.35 -5.78 -15.32
CA PRO A 48 -10.20 -5.17 -16.65
C PRO A 48 -8.78 -4.62 -16.85
N ASP A 49 -8.26 -4.68 -18.08
CA ASP A 49 -6.93 -4.17 -18.40
C ASP A 49 -6.80 -2.67 -18.09
N GLY A 50 -5.69 -2.30 -17.46
CA GLY A 50 -5.39 -0.92 -17.06
C GLY A 50 -6.22 -0.39 -15.88
N GLU A 51 -7.20 -1.14 -15.38
CA GLU A 51 -8.00 -0.73 -14.22
C GLU A 51 -7.36 -1.17 -12.91
N THR A 52 -7.41 -0.27 -11.92
CA THR A 52 -7.06 -0.54 -10.54
C THR A 52 -8.34 -0.80 -9.74
N LYS A 53 -8.45 -1.98 -9.12
CA LYS A 53 -9.64 -2.43 -8.41
C LYS A 53 -9.30 -2.86 -6.98
N ALA A 54 -10.12 -2.40 -6.04
CA ALA A 54 -10.11 -2.90 -4.67
C ALA A 54 -10.81 -4.27 -4.62
N LEU A 55 -10.15 -5.23 -3.98
CA LEU A 55 -10.61 -6.61 -3.84
C LEU A 55 -10.95 -6.91 -2.38
N HIS A 56 -11.86 -7.87 -2.19
CA HIS A 56 -12.22 -8.41 -0.88
C HIS A 56 -11.34 -9.61 -0.52
N ASP A 57 -11.25 -10.58 -1.43
CA ASP A 57 -10.42 -11.78 -1.28
C ASP A 57 -9.58 -11.97 -2.56
N PRO A 58 -8.24 -11.83 -2.49
CA PRO A 58 -7.47 -11.34 -1.33
C PRO A 58 -7.77 -9.85 -1.04
N CYS A 59 -7.62 -9.41 0.21
CA CYS A 59 -7.83 -8.01 0.61
C CYS A 59 -6.67 -7.12 0.12
N VAL A 60 -6.70 -6.74 -1.15
CA VAL A 60 -5.67 -5.95 -1.85
C VAL A 60 -6.31 -4.94 -2.77
N ILE A 61 -5.52 -3.95 -3.19
CA ILE A 61 -5.82 -3.15 -4.38
C ILE A 61 -4.92 -3.63 -5.52
N ALA A 62 -5.52 -4.01 -6.64
CA ALA A 62 -4.81 -4.67 -7.74
C ALA A 62 -5.05 -3.98 -9.08
N THR A 63 -4.02 -3.93 -9.92
CA THR A 63 -4.04 -3.38 -11.27
C THR A 63 -3.67 -4.47 -12.28
N CYS A 64 -4.48 -4.65 -13.32
CA CYS A 64 -4.21 -5.60 -14.40
C CYS A 64 -3.40 -4.95 -15.52
N TYR A 65 -2.39 -5.67 -16.00
CA TYR A 65 -1.64 -5.39 -17.22
C TYR A 65 -1.75 -6.60 -18.15
N ALA A 66 -2.86 -6.69 -18.88
CA ALA A 66 -3.21 -7.87 -19.68
C ALA A 66 -2.19 -8.17 -20.79
N ALA A 67 -1.66 -7.15 -21.45
CA ALA A 67 -0.62 -7.29 -22.48
C ALA A 67 0.67 -7.94 -21.93
N ARG A 68 0.99 -7.69 -20.67
CA ARG A 68 2.15 -8.24 -19.95
C ARG A 68 1.80 -9.53 -19.19
N ARG A 69 0.51 -9.89 -19.11
CA ARG A 69 -0.02 -10.97 -18.28
C ARG A 69 0.44 -10.85 -16.84
N GLU A 70 0.33 -9.64 -16.31
CA GLU A 70 0.79 -9.28 -14.97
C GLU A 70 -0.32 -8.60 -14.18
N VAL A 71 -0.36 -8.86 -12.87
CA VAL A 71 -1.19 -8.13 -11.91
C VAL A 71 -0.29 -7.59 -10.82
N ASP A 72 -0.29 -6.28 -10.65
CA ASP A 72 0.37 -5.61 -9.54
C ASP A 72 -0.63 -5.42 -8.41
N ALA A 73 -0.35 -5.96 -7.23
CA ALA A 73 -1.26 -5.95 -6.10
C ALA A 73 -0.57 -5.37 -4.86
N THR A 74 -1.26 -4.44 -4.20
CA THR A 74 -0.80 -3.80 -2.97
C THR A 74 -1.56 -4.33 -1.77
N LEU A 75 -0.83 -4.87 -0.80
CA LEU A 75 -1.33 -5.43 0.45
C LEU A 75 -1.77 -4.31 1.41
N CYS A 76 -2.50 -4.70 2.46
CA CYS A 76 -2.67 -3.85 3.63
C CYS A 76 -1.31 -3.50 4.26
N ARG A 77 -1.23 -2.33 4.90
CA ARG A 77 -0.03 -1.91 5.62
C ARG A 77 0.24 -2.86 6.80
N ASN A 78 1.50 -3.25 6.98
CA ASN A 78 1.96 -3.89 8.21
C ASN A 78 2.15 -2.82 9.30
N PHE A 79 1.68 -3.10 10.51
CA PHE A 79 1.87 -2.21 11.66
C PHE A 79 2.21 -3.03 12.90
N GLY A 80 3.05 -2.45 13.76
CA GLY A 80 3.17 -2.88 15.15
C GLY A 80 1.97 -2.35 15.95
N VAL A 81 1.53 -3.11 16.95
CA VAL A 81 0.48 -2.64 17.87
C VAL A 81 1.14 -1.76 18.92
N ASP A 82 0.71 -0.50 19.02
CA ASP A 82 1.24 0.43 20.01
C ASP A 82 0.80 0.05 21.44
N PRO A 83 1.58 0.43 22.49
CA PRO A 83 1.18 0.19 23.87
C PRO A 83 -0.19 0.78 24.19
N GLY A 84 -1.09 -0.02 24.76
CA GLY A 84 -2.48 0.40 25.05
C GLY A 84 -3.44 0.29 23.86
N CYS A 85 -2.98 -0.24 22.73
CA CYS A 85 -3.82 -0.53 21.57
C CYS A 85 -4.02 -2.04 21.39
N ARG A 86 -5.06 -2.41 20.64
CA ARG A 86 -5.34 -3.80 20.24
C ARG A 86 -5.38 -3.93 18.73
N PHE A 87 -4.90 -5.07 18.24
CA PHE A 87 -5.09 -5.46 16.85
C PHE A 87 -6.57 -5.80 16.61
N HIS A 88 -7.18 -5.14 15.64
CA HIS A 88 -8.54 -5.39 15.20
C HIS A 88 -8.49 -6.01 13.80
N TRP A 89 -8.77 -7.32 13.74
CA TRP A 89 -8.91 -8.00 12.46
C TRP A 89 -10.20 -7.58 11.77
N ARG A 90 -10.10 -7.17 10.51
CA ARG A 90 -11.25 -6.90 9.65
C ARG A 90 -11.23 -7.86 8.48
N ASN A 91 -12.42 -8.21 8.01
CA ASN A 91 -12.60 -9.00 6.80
C ASN A 91 -13.97 -8.70 6.18
N ASP A 92 -14.40 -7.45 6.30
CA ASP A 92 -15.66 -6.95 5.77
C ASP A 92 -15.37 -5.87 4.71
N GLY A 93 -16.15 -5.88 3.63
CA GLY A 93 -15.96 -4.96 2.51
C GLY A 93 -14.73 -5.25 1.64
N VAL A 94 -14.39 -4.32 0.76
CA VAL A 94 -13.20 -4.41 -0.12
C VAL A 94 -12.06 -3.56 0.43
N TYR A 95 -10.85 -3.73 -0.08
CA TYR A 95 -9.71 -2.90 0.30
C TYR A 95 -10.05 -1.39 0.21
N PRO A 96 -9.65 -0.54 1.19
CA PRO A 96 -8.92 -0.86 2.42
C PRO A 96 -9.81 -1.19 3.62
N GLN A 97 -11.13 -1.36 3.43
CA GLN A 97 -12.08 -1.61 4.52
C GLN A 97 -11.86 -2.98 5.18
N CYS A 98 -11.50 -3.98 4.38
CA CYS A 98 -11.13 -5.31 4.88
C CYS A 98 -9.73 -5.34 5.52
N CYS A 99 -8.97 -4.24 5.54
CA CYS A 99 -7.64 -4.26 6.14
C CYS A 99 -7.70 -4.26 7.67
N PRO A 100 -6.79 -4.97 8.34
CA PRO A 100 -6.68 -4.90 9.79
C PRO A 100 -6.31 -3.48 10.21
N THR A 101 -6.81 -3.08 11.37
CA THR A 101 -6.50 -1.79 11.99
C THR A 101 -6.04 -2.02 13.42
N GLN A 102 -5.33 -1.06 14.00
CA GLN A 102 -5.22 -1.00 15.45
C GLN A 102 -6.32 -0.10 16.00
N VAL A 103 -6.90 -0.51 17.13
CA VAL A 103 -7.83 0.29 17.91
C VAL A 103 -7.16 0.58 19.24
N CYS A 104 -6.86 1.85 19.49
CA CYS A 104 -6.33 2.29 20.75
C CYS A 104 -7.50 2.66 21.66
N ASP A 105 -7.50 2.16 22.89
CA ASP A 105 -8.40 2.67 23.91
C ASP A 105 -7.86 4.04 24.35
N GLY A 106 -8.05 5.04 23.49
CA GLY A 106 -7.89 6.43 23.86
C GLY A 106 -9.07 6.80 24.75
N THR A 107 -8.79 7.30 25.96
CA THR A 107 -9.59 8.42 26.45
C THR A 107 -9.60 9.48 25.34
N ASP A 108 -10.79 9.79 24.83
CA ASP A 108 -11.04 10.86 23.85
C ASP A 108 -10.28 12.17 24.14
#